data_AF-A0A090X3P4-F1
#
_entry.id   AF-A0A090X3P4-F1
#
_cell.length_a   1.000
_cell.length_b   1.000
_cell.length_c   1.000
_cell.angle_alpha   90.00
_cell.angle_beta   90.00
_cell.angle_gamma   90.00
#
_symmetry.space_group_name_H-M   'P 1'
#
loop_
_entity.id
_entity.type
_entity.pdbx_description
1 polymer ?
#
loop_
_entity_poly.entity_id
_entity_poly.type
_entity_poly.pdbx_seq_one_letter_code
_entity_poly.pdbx_strand_id
1 'polypeptide(L)'
;MIAIFIVFAITGSASARLSTPLLEIIGIDRDSMSGWFFWPLRLIIIFPIYQVLLVVMGWIFGQFEFFWAFEKKMLARFGLKL
;
A
#
# COMPACT_ATOMS: atom_id res chain seq x y z
N MET A 1 2.71 16.50 -13.03
CA MET A 1 2.15 15.25 -13.60
C MET A 1 3.20 14.14 -13.67
N ILE A 2 4.38 14.34 -14.28
CA ILE A 2 5.42 13.29 -14.37
C ILE A 2 5.88 12.76 -13.01
N ALA A 3 6.15 13.65 -12.04
CA ALA A 3 6.55 13.27 -10.68
C ALA A 3 5.52 12.35 -9.97
N ILE A 4 4.23 12.56 -10.23
CA ILE A 4 3.15 11.76 -9.65
C ILE A 4 3.20 10.33 -10.21
N PHE A 5 3.38 10.17 -11.51
CA PHE A 5 3.52 8.85 -12.14
C PHE A 5 4.78 8.11 -11.68
N ILE A 6 5.89 8.83 -11.49
CA ILE A 6 7.13 8.26 -10.94
C ILE A 6 6.88 7.74 -9.52
N VAL A 7 6.24 8.55 -8.67
CA VAL A 7 5.87 8.13 -7.30
C VAL A 7 4.97 6.90 -7.34
N PHE A 8 3.96 6.84 -8.22
CA PHE A 8 3.12 5.64 -8.34
C PHE A 8 3.90 4.40 -8.80
N ALA A 9 4.82 4.54 -9.75
CA ALA A 9 5.63 3.41 -10.23
C ALA A 9 6.54 2.85 -9.13
N ILE A 10 7.18 3.74 -8.35
CA ILE A 10 8.03 3.34 -7.23
C ILE A 10 7.18 2.75 -6.10
N THR A 11 6.09 3.42 -5.71
CA THR A 11 5.26 3.02 -4.58
C THR A 11 4.54 1.70 -4.85
N GLY A 12 4.03 1.48 -6.07
CA GLY A 12 3.35 0.24 -6.44
C GLY A 12 4.28 -0.98 -6.48
N SER A 13 5.52 -0.81 -6.95
CA SER A 13 6.51 -1.89 -6.94
C SER A 13 7.09 -2.15 -5.55
N ALA A 14 7.30 -1.08 -4.76
CA ALA A 14 7.79 -1.16 -3.39
C ALA A 14 6.77 -1.80 -2.44
N SER A 15 5.49 -1.45 -2.51
CA SER A 15 4.45 -2.03 -1.64
C SER A 15 4.28 -3.54 -1.90
N ALA A 16 4.34 -3.96 -3.16
CA ALA A 16 4.29 -5.37 -3.53
C ALA A 16 5.48 -6.17 -2.96
N ARG A 17 6.69 -5.61 -3.02
CA ARG A 17 7.90 -6.23 -2.45
C ARG A 17 7.90 -6.25 -0.93
N LEU A 18 7.44 -5.18 -0.28
CA LEU A 18 7.35 -5.08 1.19
C LEU A 18 6.26 -5.97 1.78
N SER A 19 5.22 -6.31 1.01
CA SER A 19 4.17 -7.22 1.48
C SER A 19 4.67 -8.63 1.82
N THR A 20 5.69 -9.11 1.12
CA THR A 20 6.24 -10.45 1.31
C THR A 20 6.93 -10.62 2.66
N PRO A 21 7.93 -9.81 3.06
CA PRO A 21 8.54 -9.94 4.38
C PRO A 21 7.54 -9.63 5.50
N LEU A 22 6.55 -8.76 5.27
CA LEU A 22 5.51 -8.51 6.27
C LEU A 22 4.59 -9.72 6.49
N LEU A 23 4.21 -10.44 5.43
CA LEU A 23 3.48 -11.71 5.55
C LEU A 23 4.30 -12.76 6.31
N GLU A 24 5.60 -12.83 6.03
CA GLU A 24 6.53 -13.75 6.68
C GLU A 24 6.71 -13.44 8.17
N ILE A 25 6.81 -12.16 8.55
CA ILE A 25 6.86 -11.70 9.96
C ILE A 25 5.57 -12.04 10.71
N ILE A 26 4.42 -11.97 10.03
CA ILE A 26 3.12 -12.34 10.61
C ILE A 26 2.96 -13.89 10.69
N GLY A 27 3.93 -14.65 10.15
CA GLY A 27 3.94 -16.11 10.16
C GLY A 27 2.99 -16.73 9.14
N ILE A 28 2.68 -15.99 8.06
CA ILE A 28 1.75 -16.42 7.01
C ILE A 28 2.56 -16.93 5.83
N ASP A 29 2.77 -18.23 5.83
CA ASP A 29 3.48 -18.91 4.75
C ASP A 29 2.51 -19.41 3.67
N ARG A 30 2.93 -19.38 2.40
CA ARG A 30 2.12 -19.89 1.29
C ARG A 30 1.84 -21.39 1.42
N ASP A 31 2.73 -22.11 2.07
CA ASP A 31 2.58 -23.54 2.33
C ASP A 31 1.67 -23.84 3.53
N SER A 32 1.55 -22.90 4.47
CA SER A 32 0.76 -23.08 5.69
C SER A 32 -0.73 -22.77 5.53
N MET A 33 -1.13 -22.05 4.48
CA MET A 33 -2.51 -21.59 4.29
C MET A 33 -3.00 -21.81 2.86
N SER A 34 -4.27 -22.21 2.70
CA SER A 34 -4.90 -22.35 1.39
C SER A 34 -4.76 -21.05 0.58
N GLY A 35 -4.32 -21.17 -0.68
CA GLY A 35 -4.11 -20.02 -1.59
C GLY A 35 -5.33 -19.10 -1.73
N TRP A 36 -6.54 -19.64 -1.48
CA TRP A 36 -7.78 -18.88 -1.44
C TRP A 36 -7.85 -17.84 -0.31
N PHE A 37 -7.24 -18.13 0.84
CA PHE A 37 -7.15 -17.19 1.97
C PHE A 37 -5.89 -16.32 1.90
N PHE A 38 -4.80 -16.86 1.36
CA PHE A 38 -3.53 -16.15 1.25
C PHE A 38 -3.65 -14.87 0.39
N TRP A 39 -4.33 -14.95 -0.76
CA TRP A 39 -4.41 -13.82 -1.69
C TRP A 39 -5.20 -12.62 -1.16
N PRO A 40 -6.43 -12.80 -0.62
CA PRO A 40 -7.17 -11.70 0.01
C PRO A 40 -6.41 -11.08 1.18
N LEU A 41 -5.76 -11.90 2.01
CA LEU A 41 -4.99 -11.41 3.15
C LEU A 41 -3.76 -10.60 2.71
N ARG A 42 -3.06 -11.07 1.69
CA ARG A 42 -1.98 -10.32 1.05
C ARG A 42 -2.45 -8.96 0.52
N LEU A 43 -3.62 -8.90 -0.11
CA LEU A 43 -4.19 -7.64 -0.59
C LEU A 43 -4.51 -6.68 0.57
N ILE A 44 -5.09 -7.20 1.65
CA ILE A 44 -5.38 -6.43 2.88
C ILE A 44 -4.10 -5.88 3.51
N ILE A 45 -2.98 -6.62 3.45
CA ILE A 45 -1.68 -6.16 3.97
C ILE A 45 -0.99 -5.18 3.04
N ILE A 46 -1.03 -5.40 1.71
CA ILE A 46 -0.50 -4.47 0.71
C ILE A 46 -1.14 -3.10 0.84
N PHE A 47 -2.43 -3.05 1.15
CA PHE A 47 -3.20 -1.82 1.23
C PHE A 47 -2.62 -0.78 2.21
N PRO A 48 -2.51 -1.03 3.53
CA PRO A 48 -1.94 -0.08 4.49
C PRO A 48 -0.47 0.25 4.21
N ILE A 49 0.31 -0.72 3.72
CA ILE A 49 1.70 -0.45 3.27
C ILE A 49 1.69 0.61 2.17
N TYR A 50 0.82 0.44 1.17
CA TYR A 50 0.71 1.36 0.05
C TYR A 50 0.26 2.76 0.48
N GLN A 51 -0.62 2.86 1.47
CA GLN A 51 -1.03 4.14 2.07
C GLN A 51 0.18 4.90 2.63
N VAL A 52 0.90 4.26 3.56
CA VAL A 52 2.08 4.87 4.20
C VAL A 52 3.13 5.27 3.16
N LEU A 53 3.42 4.41 2.18
CA LEU A 53 4.40 4.75 1.14
C LEU A 53 3.94 5.91 0.26
N LEU A 54 2.66 6.01 -0.10
CA LEU A 54 2.17 7.12 -0.93
C LEU A 54 2.34 8.46 -0.23
N VAL A 55 2.08 8.52 1.08
CA VAL A 55 2.24 9.74 1.87
C VAL A 55 3.72 10.09 2.03
N VAL A 56 4.57 9.13 2.34
CA VAL A 56 6.03 9.32 2.47
C VAL A 56 6.64 9.78 1.14
N MET A 57 6.32 9.10 0.04
CA MET A 57 6.82 9.47 -1.29
C MET A 57 6.24 10.81 -1.75
N GLY A 58 4.97 11.08 -1.45
CA GLY A 58 4.36 12.39 -1.67
C GLY A 58 5.12 13.50 -0.92
N TRP A 59 5.57 13.24 0.30
CA TRP A 59 6.38 14.19 1.06
C TRP A 59 7.76 14.41 0.44
N ILE A 60 8.47 13.33 0.07
CA ILE A 60 9.81 13.40 -0.56
C ILE A 60 9.79 14.21 -1.86
N PHE A 61 8.73 14.04 -2.68
CA PHE A 61 8.60 14.71 -3.97
C PHE A 61 7.86 16.05 -3.91
N GLY A 62 7.52 16.55 -2.71
CA GLY A 62 6.85 17.84 -2.52
C GLY A 62 5.39 17.87 -3.01
N GLN A 63 4.73 16.71 -3.10
CA GLN A 63 3.34 16.52 -3.55
C GLN A 63 2.44 15.96 -2.42
N PHE A 64 2.81 16.21 -1.16
CA PHE A 64 2.11 15.67 0.01
C PHE A 64 0.60 15.94 -0.02
N GLU A 65 0.16 17.17 -0.24
CA GLU A 65 -1.26 17.55 -0.27
C GLU A 65 -2.07 16.74 -1.28
N PHE A 66 -1.50 16.47 -2.45
CA PHE A 66 -2.14 15.66 -3.49
C PHE A 66 -2.32 14.22 -3.04
N PHE A 67 -1.26 13.60 -2.52
CA PHE A 67 -1.30 12.20 -2.08
C PHE A 67 -2.12 12.02 -0.81
N TRP A 68 -2.10 12.99 0.10
CA TRP A 68 -2.94 13.00 1.31
C TRP A 68 -4.43 13.13 0.97
N ALA A 69 -4.79 13.99 0.02
CA ALA A 69 -6.17 14.07 -0.48
C ALA A 69 -6.59 12.78 -1.20
N PHE A 70 -5.69 12.18 -1.99
CA PHE A 70 -5.92 10.90 -2.66
C PHE A 70 -6.15 9.77 -1.66
N GLU A 71 -5.30 9.67 -0.63
CA GLU A 71 -5.40 8.68 0.43
C GLU A 71 -6.70 8.81 1.22
N LYS A 72 -7.05 10.01 1.68
CA LYS A 72 -8.32 10.27 2.36
C LYS A 72 -9.52 9.89 1.50
N LYS A 73 -9.48 10.20 0.18
CA LYS A 73 -10.53 9.81 -0.76
C LYS A 73 -10.61 8.29 -0.96
N MET A 74 -9.51 7.56 -0.80
CA MET A 74 -9.49 6.11 -0.84
C MET A 74 -10.07 5.52 0.44
N LEU A 75 -9.64 6.01 1.62
CA LEU A 75 -10.11 5.57 2.94
C LEU A 75 -11.58 5.84 3.18
N ALA A 76 -12.07 7.00 2.73
CA ALA A 76 -13.49 7.33 2.81
C ALA A 76 -14.39 6.29 2.10
N ARG A 77 -13.89 5.63 1.05
CA ARG A 77 -14.64 4.56 0.35
C ARG A 77 -14.66 3.25 1.12
N PHE A 78 -13.69 3.03 2.00
CA PHE A 78 -13.67 1.90 2.93
C PHE A 78 -14.42 2.20 4.24
N GLY A 79 -15.10 3.36 4.33
CA GLY A 79 -15.88 3.75 5.51
C GLY A 79 -15.05 4.35 6.65
N LEU A 80 -13.73 4.48 6.47
CA LEU A 80 -12.84 5.14 7.42
C LEU A 80 -12.90 6.66 7.19
N LYS A 81 -13.57 7.38 8.09
CA LYS A 81 -13.54 8.85 8.13
C LYS A 81 -12.23 9.28 8.81
N LEU A 82 -11.30 9.85 8.02
CA LEU A 82 -10.08 10.51 8.47
C LEU A 82 -10.14 12.01 8.18
#